data_AF-A0A259PQV7-F1
#
_entry.id   AF-A0A259PQV7-F1
#
_cell.length_a   1.000
_cell.length_b   1.000
_cell.length_c   1.000
_cell.angle_alpha   90.00
_cell.angle_beta   90.00
_cell.angle_gamma   90.00
#
_symmetry.space_group_name_H-M   'P 1'
#
loop_
_entity.id
_entity.type
_entity.pdbx_description
1 polymer ?
#
loop_
_entity_poly.entity_id
_entity_poly.type
_entity_poly.pdbx_seq_one_letter_code
_entity_poly.pdbx_strand_id
1 'polypeptide(L)'
;MSGCTTVGPNFKTPPAPAVASYTRAPLPAGTASAPGSMGGAQRFGATLTVAPDWWRQFGSARLDDLVQQALRNSPTLAAAEATLRQAQQTYAAQAGSTLYPTVNGKLGVSRNAFSGSSFGQNTGSTNIF
;
A
#
# COMPACT_ATOMS: atom_id res chain seq x y z
N MET A 1 -30.26 18.57 7.37
CA MET A 1 -28.84 18.23 7.56
C MET A 1 -28.74 16.72 7.58
N SER A 2 -28.51 16.10 6.42
CA SER A 2 -28.69 14.66 6.26
C SER A 2 -27.52 14.09 5.46
N GLY A 3 -26.88 13.05 6.03
CA GLY A 3 -26.17 12.03 5.26
C GLY A 3 -24.65 12.13 5.23
N CYS A 4 -23.97 11.67 6.28
CA CYS A 4 -22.64 11.10 6.10
C CYS A 4 -22.82 9.67 5.58
N THR A 5 -22.69 9.46 4.27
CA THR A 5 -22.67 8.12 3.69
C THR A 5 -21.22 7.75 3.40
N THR A 6 -20.74 6.66 4.00
CA THR A 6 -19.53 5.97 3.52
C THR A 6 -19.84 5.44 2.13
N VAL A 7 -19.32 6.11 1.10
CA VAL A 7 -19.50 5.71 -0.30
C VAL A 7 -18.31 4.82 -0.68
N GLY A 8 -18.41 3.54 -0.37
CA GLY A 8 -17.50 2.51 -0.84
C GLY A 8 -18.29 1.23 -1.11
N PRO A 9 -18.03 0.51 -2.20
CA PRO A 9 -18.66 -0.80 -2.39
C PRO A 9 -18.26 -1.71 -1.23
N ASN A 10 -19.21 -2.51 -0.73
CA ASN A 10 -18.90 -3.58 0.20
C ASN A 10 -17.91 -4.54 -0.48
N PHE A 11 -16.63 -4.45 -0.13
CA PHE A 11 -15.60 -5.34 -0.65
C PHE A 11 -15.96 -6.77 -0.26
N LYS A 12 -16.20 -7.61 -1.26
CA LYS A 12 -16.37 -9.05 -1.10
C LYS A 12 -15.19 -9.73 -1.74
N THR A 13 -14.54 -10.63 -1.00
CA THR A 13 -13.52 -11.52 -1.59
C THR A 13 -14.15 -12.22 -2.78
N PRO A 14 -13.55 -12.16 -3.98
CA PRO A 14 -14.03 -12.90 -5.13
C PRO A 14 -14.18 -14.38 -4.77
N PRO A 15 -15.24 -15.06 -5.26
CA PRO A 15 -15.35 -16.50 -5.05
C PRO A 15 -14.11 -17.18 -5.61
N ALA A 16 -13.64 -18.23 -4.92
CA ALA A 16 -12.54 -19.04 -5.43
C ALA A 16 -12.87 -19.52 -6.85
N PRO A 17 -11.87 -19.70 -7.72
CA PRO A 17 -12.08 -20.26 -9.05
C PRO A 17 -12.89 -21.55 -8.97
N ALA A 18 -13.90 -21.72 -9.84
CA ALA A 18 -14.80 -22.88 -9.84
C ALA A 18 -14.12 -24.20 -10.30
N VAL A 19 -12.79 -24.21 -10.44
CA VAL A 19 -12.04 -25.39 -10.88
C VAL A 19 -11.66 -26.24 -9.67
N ALA A 20 -12.02 -27.52 -9.72
CA ALA A 20 -11.68 -28.48 -8.67
C ALA A 20 -10.19 -28.87 -8.65
N SER A 21 -9.46 -28.64 -9.76
CA SER A 21 -8.03 -28.89 -9.84
C SER A 21 -7.37 -28.01 -10.90
N TYR A 22 -6.06 -27.79 -10.74
CA TYR A 22 -5.21 -27.09 -11.71
C TYR A 22 -4.52 -28.05 -12.69
N THR A 23 -4.85 -29.34 -12.66
CA THR A 23 -4.24 -30.35 -13.54
C THR A 23 -5.26 -30.91 -14.53
N ARG A 24 -4.80 -31.21 -15.74
CA ARG A 24 -5.66 -31.81 -16.79
C ARG A 24 -6.06 -33.25 -16.48
N ALA A 25 -5.19 -33.99 -15.80
CA ALA A 25 -5.42 -35.36 -15.38
C ALA A 25 -5.34 -35.45 -13.84
N PRO A 26 -5.95 -36.48 -13.21
CA PRO A 26 -5.81 -36.73 -11.79
C PRO A 26 -4.34 -36.83 -11.39
N LEU A 27 -3.96 -36.19 -10.27
CA LEU A 27 -2.59 -36.31 -9.77
C LEU A 27 -2.32 -37.77 -9.43
N PRO A 28 -1.21 -38.34 -9.91
CA PRO A 28 -0.82 -39.68 -9.50
C PRO A 28 -0.56 -39.67 -7.99
N ALA A 29 -0.82 -40.80 -7.34
CA ALA A 29 -0.61 -40.92 -5.90
C ALA A 29 0.83 -40.59 -5.50
N GLY A 30 1.81 -40.73 -6.40
CA GLY A 30 3.18 -40.27 -6.21
C GLY A 30 3.97 -40.17 -7.53
N THR A 31 5.14 -39.56 -7.47
CA THR A 31 6.06 -39.46 -8.62
C THR A 31 6.80 -40.77 -8.85
N ALA A 32 7.33 -40.97 -10.06
CA ALA A 32 8.28 -42.05 -10.32
C ALA A 32 9.54 -41.87 -9.45
N SER A 33 10.18 -42.98 -9.10
CA SER A 33 11.51 -42.98 -8.46
C SER A 33 12.61 -42.99 -9.51
N ALA A 34 13.77 -42.45 -9.15
CA ALA A 34 14.99 -42.47 -9.94
C ALA A 34 16.14 -43.11 -9.12
N PRO A 35 17.17 -43.67 -9.77
CA PRO A 35 18.37 -44.11 -9.06
C PRO A 35 19.10 -42.93 -8.42
N GLY A 36 19.48 -43.05 -7.14
CA GLY A 36 20.22 -42.03 -6.39
C GLY A 36 19.67 -41.82 -4.98
N SER A 37 20.48 -41.22 -4.10
CA SER A 37 20.14 -40.98 -2.69
C SER A 37 18.89 -40.11 -2.48
N MET A 38 18.56 -39.25 -3.46
CA MET A 38 17.39 -38.36 -3.44
C MET A 38 16.31 -38.77 -4.45
N GLY A 39 16.40 -39.99 -5.01
CA GLY A 39 15.52 -40.45 -6.09
C GLY A 39 14.23 -41.14 -5.64
N GLY A 40 13.85 -41.06 -4.36
CA GLY A 40 12.62 -41.68 -3.87
C GLY A 40 11.34 -41.08 -4.47
N ALA A 41 10.28 -41.89 -4.58
CA ALA A 41 8.96 -41.42 -5.01
C ALA A 41 8.40 -40.37 -4.05
N GLN A 42 7.97 -39.23 -4.60
CA GLN A 42 7.41 -38.10 -3.85
C GLN A 42 5.88 -38.15 -3.87
N ARG A 43 5.24 -37.47 -2.93
CA ARG A 43 3.78 -37.42 -2.78
C ARG A 43 3.30 -35.97 -2.84
N PHE A 44 2.15 -35.73 -3.46
CA PHE A 44 1.54 -34.42 -3.51
C PHE A 44 0.61 -34.23 -2.32
N GLY A 45 0.93 -33.29 -1.42
CA GLY A 45 0.04 -32.91 -0.32
C GLY A 45 -0.85 -31.75 -0.74
N ALA A 46 -2.12 -32.00 -1.03
CA ALA A 46 -3.08 -30.98 -1.47
C ALA A 46 -3.41 -29.93 -0.39
N THR A 47 -3.04 -30.18 0.87
CA THR A 47 -3.41 -29.38 2.06
C THR A 47 -2.21 -28.96 2.92
N LEU A 48 -0.97 -29.17 2.46
CA LEU A 48 0.20 -28.78 3.24
C LEU A 48 0.46 -27.28 3.10
N THR A 49 0.45 -26.57 4.22
CA THR A 49 0.92 -25.18 4.29
C THR A 49 2.42 -25.17 4.02
N VAL A 50 2.87 -24.34 3.08
CA VAL A 50 4.29 -24.15 2.82
C VAL A 50 4.90 -23.47 4.05
N ALA A 51 5.91 -24.11 4.66
CA ALA A 51 6.61 -23.54 5.80
C ALA A 51 7.30 -22.23 5.39
N PRO A 52 7.34 -21.20 6.26
CA PRO A 52 8.06 -19.96 5.98
C PRO A 52 9.52 -20.20 5.57
N ASP A 53 10.18 -21.17 6.23
CA ASP A 53 11.56 -21.58 5.98
C ASP A 53 11.63 -22.81 5.05
N TRP A 54 10.86 -22.81 3.96
CA TRP A 54 10.74 -23.94 3.03
C TRP A 54 12.09 -24.47 2.52
N TRP A 55 13.10 -23.60 2.39
CA TRP A 55 14.43 -23.94 1.88
C TRP A 55 15.22 -24.86 2.82
N ARG A 56 14.89 -24.92 4.11
CA ARG A 56 15.56 -25.84 5.06
C ARG A 56 15.26 -27.31 4.76
N GLN A 57 14.16 -27.59 4.08
CA GLN A 57 13.80 -28.95 3.68
C GLN A 57 14.79 -29.56 2.67
N PHE A 58 15.65 -28.74 2.05
CA PHE A 58 16.73 -29.23 1.19
C PHE A 58 17.93 -29.78 1.99
N GLY A 59 18.01 -29.54 3.31
CA GLY A 59 19.08 -30.04 4.17
C GLY A 59 20.47 -29.49 3.85
N SER A 60 20.55 -28.32 3.21
CA SER A 60 21.82 -27.71 2.79
C SER A 60 22.15 -26.51 3.67
N ALA A 61 23.09 -26.68 4.59
CA ALA A 61 23.55 -25.60 5.47
C ALA A 61 24.06 -24.38 4.68
N ARG A 62 24.72 -24.62 3.53
CA ARG A 62 25.17 -23.55 2.64
C ARG A 62 24.00 -22.76 2.04
N LEU A 63 22.92 -23.45 1.66
CA LEU A 63 21.71 -22.78 1.17
C LEU A 63 21.06 -21.96 2.29
N ASP A 64 20.96 -22.55 3.48
CA ASP A 64 20.39 -21.87 4.65
C ASP A 64 21.13 -20.56 4.95
N ASP A 65 22.47 -20.59 4.95
CA ASP A 65 23.30 -19.41 5.18
C ASP A 65 23.11 -18.35 4.10
N LEU A 66 23.05 -18.75 2.83
CA LEU A 66 22.83 -17.83 1.72
C LEU A 66 21.47 -17.15 1.80
N VAL A 67 20.41 -17.90 2.08
CA VAL A 67 19.06 -17.34 2.21
C VAL A 67 19.00 -16.39 3.40
N GLN A 68 19.58 -16.76 4.55
CA GLN A 68 19.62 -15.87 5.71
C GLN A 68 20.41 -14.57 5.45
N GLN A 69 21.54 -14.66 4.75
CA GLN A 69 22.33 -13.48 4.37
C GLN A 69 21.53 -12.59 3.42
N ALA A 70 20.85 -13.17 2.44
CA ALA A 70 20.01 -12.44 1.51
C ALA A 70 18.86 -11.74 2.22
N LEU A 71 18.14 -12.42 3.11
CA LEU A 71 17.03 -11.82 3.86
C LEU A 71 17.48 -10.67 4.78
N ARG A 72 18.65 -10.80 5.42
CA ARG A 72 19.20 -9.74 6.29
C ARG A 72 19.70 -8.52 5.54
N ASN A 73 20.27 -8.71 4.34
CA ASN A 73 20.99 -7.66 3.62
C ASN A 73 20.34 -7.29 2.28
N SER A 74 19.05 -7.57 2.08
CA SER A 74 18.36 -7.30 0.81
C SER A 74 17.90 -5.84 0.70
N PRO A 75 18.47 -5.03 -0.24
CA PRO A 75 17.99 -3.68 -0.48
C PRO A 75 16.58 -3.65 -1.06
N THR A 76 16.17 -4.70 -1.78
CA THR A 76 14.82 -4.79 -2.37
C THR A 76 13.76 -5.01 -1.29
N LEU A 77 14.08 -5.78 -0.23
CA LEU A 77 13.19 -5.95 0.92
C LEU A 77 13.04 -4.64 1.69
N ALA A 78 14.15 -3.94 1.95
CA ALA A 78 14.13 -2.63 2.59
C ALA A 78 13.32 -1.60 1.79
N ALA A 79 13.43 -1.61 0.46
CA ALA A 79 12.63 -0.76 -0.42
C ALA A 79 11.13 -1.08 -0.32
N ALA A 80 10.76 -2.36 -0.34
CA ALA A 80 9.37 -2.79 -0.20
C ALA A 80 8.75 -2.36 1.14
N GLU A 81 9.49 -2.49 2.25
CA GLU A 81 9.07 -2.01 3.56
C GLU A 81 8.90 -0.48 3.60
N ALA A 82 9.80 0.26 2.94
CA ALA A 82 9.67 1.71 2.81
C ALA A 82 8.42 2.10 2.00
N THR A 83 8.13 1.38 0.91
CA THR A 83 6.89 1.59 0.12
C THR A 83 5.64 1.33 0.97
N LEU A 84 5.64 0.30 1.81
CA LEU A 84 4.52 0.03 2.71
C LEU A 84 4.34 1.17 3.73
N ARG A 85 5.44 1.65 4.34
CA ARG A 85 5.40 2.81 5.25
C ARG A 85 4.89 4.07 4.56
N GLN A 86 5.33 4.34 3.34
CA GLN A 86 4.86 5.48 2.55
C GLN A 86 3.34 5.40 2.31
N ALA A 87 2.84 4.23 1.92
CA ALA A 87 1.40 4.02 1.70
C ALA A 87 0.59 4.27 2.97
N GLN A 88 1.07 3.80 4.13
CA GLN A 88 0.42 4.04 5.43
C GLN A 88 0.40 5.52 5.80
N GLN A 89 1.50 6.24 5.62
CA GLN A 89 1.56 7.69 5.90
C GLN A 89 0.69 8.50 4.95
N THR A 90 0.62 8.10 3.68
CA THR A 90 -0.27 8.72 2.70
C THR A 90 -1.74 8.56 3.10
N TYR A 91 -2.11 7.34 3.51
CA TYR A 91 -3.45 7.07 4.03
C TYR A 91 -3.77 7.90 5.28
N ALA A 92 -2.83 7.94 6.24
CA ALA A 92 -3.00 8.73 7.47
C ALA A 92 -3.16 10.24 7.19
N ALA A 93 -2.39 10.79 6.25
CA ALA A 93 -2.50 12.19 5.86
C ALA A 93 -3.86 12.50 5.21
N GLN A 94 -4.35 11.61 4.33
CA GLN A 94 -5.67 11.77 3.70
C GLN A 94 -6.82 11.66 4.72
N ALA A 95 -6.76 10.67 5.61
CA ALA A 95 -7.73 10.52 6.69
C ALA A 95 -7.69 11.73 7.64
N GLY A 96 -6.49 12.19 8.00
CA GLY A 96 -6.28 13.38 8.83
C GLY A 96 -6.88 14.65 8.23
N SER A 97 -6.73 14.84 6.92
CA SER A 97 -7.27 16.00 6.20
C SER A 97 -8.78 15.95 5.97
N THR A 98 -9.39 14.77 5.96
CA THR A 98 -10.82 14.59 5.63
C THR A 98 -11.71 14.38 6.86
N LEU A 99 -11.16 13.83 7.95
CA LEU A 99 -11.90 13.54 9.18
C LEU A 99 -11.79 14.63 10.25
N TYR A 100 -10.79 15.51 10.17
CA TYR A 100 -10.56 16.56 11.17
C TYR A 100 -10.64 17.96 10.56
N PRO A 101 -11.10 18.97 11.33
CA PRO A 101 -11.09 20.35 10.88
C PRO A 101 -9.65 20.84 10.68
N THR A 102 -9.42 21.55 9.57
CA THR A 102 -8.12 22.17 9.30
C THR A 102 -8.07 23.54 9.94
N VAL A 103 -7.04 23.81 10.74
CA VAL A 103 -6.75 25.14 11.27
C VAL A 103 -5.63 25.74 10.43
N ASN A 104 -5.91 26.85 9.75
CA ASN A 104 -4.93 27.59 8.97
C ASN A 104 -5.05 29.09 9.26
N GLY A 105 -3.91 29.77 9.29
CA GLY A 105 -3.83 31.22 9.48
C GLY A 105 -3.32 31.90 8.21
N LYS A 106 -3.97 32.99 7.80
CA LYS A 106 -3.54 33.82 6.68
C LYS A 106 -3.46 35.27 7.15
N LEU A 107 -2.32 35.92 6.92
CA LEU A 107 -2.11 37.33 7.21
C LEU A 107 -1.93 38.07 5.88
N GLY A 108 -2.74 39.09 5.63
CA GLY A 108 -2.66 39.91 4.41
C GLY A 108 -2.89 41.38 4.73
N VAL A 109 -2.08 42.25 4.12
CA VAL A 109 -2.23 43.70 4.18
C VAL A 109 -2.53 44.19 2.77
N SER A 110 -3.70 44.81 2.57
CA SER A 110 -4.10 45.41 1.28
C SER A 110 -4.39 46.89 1.51
N ARG A 111 -3.75 47.75 0.72
CA ARG A 111 -4.00 49.19 0.71
C ARG A 111 -4.58 49.56 -0.64
N ASN A 112 -5.89 49.79 -0.69
CA ASN A 112 -6.57 50.29 -1.88
C ASN A 112 -6.82 51.79 -1.69
N ALA A 113 -6.32 52.62 -2.61
CA ALA A 113 -6.67 54.02 -2.68
C ALA A 113 -7.71 54.20 -3.81
N PHE A 114 -8.97 54.42 -3.46
CA PHE A 114 -9.98 54.87 -4.42
C PHE A 114 -9.90 56.39 -4.53
N SER A 115 -9.46 56.88 -5.69
CA SER A 115 -9.49 58.31 -5.99
C SER A 115 -10.89 58.66 -6.48
N GLY A 116 -11.69 59.34 -5.66
CA GLY A 116 -13.03 59.84 -6.03
C GLY A 116 -13.01 60.83 -7.20
N SER A 117 -11.84 61.34 -7.57
CA SER A 117 -11.66 62.16 -8.79
C SER A 117 -11.93 61.38 -10.09
N SER A 118 -11.90 60.05 -10.07
CA SER A 118 -12.32 59.20 -11.20
C SER A 118 -13.85 59.10 -11.35
N PHE A 119 -14.61 59.43 -10.30
CA PHE A 119 -16.09 59.37 -10.25
C PHE A 119 -16.75 60.77 -10.25
N GLY A 120 -15.98 61.84 -10.51
CA GLY A 120 -16.53 63.17 -10.76
C GLY A 120 -17.11 63.90 -9.53
N GLN A 121 -16.94 63.40 -8.30
CA GLN A 121 -17.32 64.14 -7.09
C GLN A 121 -16.13 64.95 -6.57
N ASN A 122 -16.01 66.17 -7.06
CA ASN A 122 -15.17 67.20 -6.48
C ASN A 122 -15.85 67.71 -5.20
N THR A 123 -15.50 67.14 -4.05
CA THR A 123 -15.79 67.77 -2.76
C THR A 123 -14.53 68.50 -2.31
N GLY A 124 -14.31 69.67 -2.93
CA GLY A 124 -13.41 70.67 -2.39
C GLY A 124 -13.85 71.04 -0.97
N SER A 125 -13.00 70.79 0.01
CA SER A 125 -12.97 71.50 1.28
C SER A 125 -11.60 71.28 1.92
N THR A 126 -10.75 72.28 1.76
CA THR A 126 -9.57 72.55 2.57
C THR A 126 -9.87 72.39 4.06
N ASN A 127 -9.00 71.70 4.82
CA ASN A 127 -8.50 72.22 6.10
C ASN A 127 -7.26 71.45 6.57
N ILE A 128 -6.15 72.21 6.57
CA ILE A 128 -5.07 72.25 7.55
C ILE A 128 -5.52 71.86 8.97
N PHE A 129 -5.13 70.68 9.42
CA PHE A 129 -4.36 70.36 10.64
C PHE A 129 -3.86 68.91 10.54
#